data_AF-A0A5B8VJS8-F1
#
_entry.id   AF-A0A5B8VJS8-F1
#
_cell.length_a   1.000
_cell.length_b   1.000
_cell.length_c   1.000
_cell.angle_alpha   90.00
_cell.angle_beta   90.00
_cell.angle_gamma   90.00
#
_symmetry.space_group_name_H-M   'P 1'
#
loop_
_entity.id
_entity.type
_entity.pdbx_description
1 polymer ?
#
loop_
_entity_poly.entity_id
_entity_poly.type
_entity_poly.pdbx_seq_one_letter_code
_entity_poly.pdbx_strand_id
1 'polypeptide(L)'
;MTGANKQFIFKAIFTLNNDGQIINAIEYDNETKTVWKKKKYAYNGNQLTQTTYSNSQGASDDYKYNWKNGNMISSSLGDKLTYYTDKSIMPGDAFTLSIFMDDEGIANVRALRAVKNKNLLASINNVEYSYTFDTKGRITTIKTTLANKPGATYQITYGCN
;
A
#
# COMPACT_ATOMS: atom_id res chain seq x y z
N MET A 1 25.61 2.85 -33.98
CA MET A 1 24.38 2.87 -33.14
C MET A 1 24.46 1.68 -32.20
N THR A 2 24.93 1.88 -30.98
CA THR A 2 24.95 0.84 -29.93
C THR A 2 23.55 0.68 -29.39
N GLY A 3 22.95 -0.49 -29.55
CA GLY A 3 21.63 -0.80 -29.03
C GLY A 3 21.61 -0.62 -27.51
N ALA A 4 20.64 0.13 -27.01
CA ALA A 4 20.38 0.20 -25.59
C ALA A 4 20.01 -1.21 -25.10
N ASN A 5 20.92 -1.84 -24.33
CA ASN A 5 20.56 -3.01 -23.54
C ASN A 5 19.41 -2.60 -22.63
N LYS A 6 18.21 -3.14 -22.87
CA LYS A 6 17.09 -2.97 -21.95
C LYS A 6 17.50 -3.61 -20.64
N GLN A 7 17.81 -2.79 -19.64
CA GLN A 7 18.11 -3.25 -18.30
C GLN A 7 16.85 -3.94 -17.74
N PHE A 8 16.98 -5.19 -17.30
CA PHE A 8 15.92 -5.86 -16.57
C PHE A 8 15.62 -5.05 -15.30
N ILE A 9 14.37 -4.60 -15.14
CA ILE A 9 13.95 -3.76 -14.03
C ILE A 9 13.50 -4.67 -12.86
N PHE A 10 12.42 -5.42 -13.04
CA PHE A 10 12.03 -6.55 -12.19
C PHE A 10 10.88 -7.34 -12.84
N LYS A 11 10.55 -8.52 -12.28
CA LYS A 11 9.30 -9.24 -12.55
C LYS A 11 8.58 -9.55 -11.24
N ALA A 12 7.35 -9.08 -11.09
CA ALA A 12 6.49 -9.42 -9.95
C ALA A 12 5.40 -10.44 -10.34
N ILE A 13 5.14 -11.41 -9.46
CA ILE A 13 4.07 -12.40 -9.58
C ILE A 13 3.22 -12.35 -8.31
N PHE A 14 1.91 -12.19 -8.48
CA PHE A 14 0.94 -12.16 -7.40
C PHE A 14 0.03 -13.39 -7.47
N THR A 15 -0.21 -14.00 -6.33
CA THR A 15 -1.18 -15.09 -6.17
C THR A 15 -2.35 -14.57 -5.35
N LEU A 16 -3.55 -14.70 -5.89
CA LEU A 16 -4.78 -14.30 -5.24
C LEU A 16 -5.51 -15.52 -4.67
N ASN A 17 -6.24 -15.35 -3.57
CA ASN A 17 -7.25 -16.33 -3.14
C ASN A 17 -8.57 -16.14 -3.91
N ASN A 18 -9.59 -16.93 -3.58
CA ASN A 18 -10.91 -16.88 -4.22
C ASN A 18 -11.63 -15.53 -4.01
N ASP A 19 -11.27 -14.77 -2.98
CA ASP A 19 -11.81 -13.44 -2.68
C ASP A 19 -11.03 -12.30 -3.37
N GLY A 20 -10.08 -12.65 -4.24
CA GLY A 20 -9.22 -11.70 -4.95
C GLY A 20 -8.18 -11.01 -4.06
N GLN A 21 -7.93 -11.51 -2.85
CA GLN A 21 -6.91 -11.00 -1.95
C GLN A 21 -5.55 -11.61 -2.26
N ILE A 22 -4.48 -10.80 -2.25
CA ILE A 22 -3.12 -11.29 -2.47
C ILE A 22 -2.70 -12.15 -1.27
N ILE A 23 -2.40 -13.42 -1.48
CA ILE A 23 -1.89 -14.34 -0.43
C ILE A 23 -0.38 -14.55 -0.55
N ASN A 24 0.19 -14.31 -1.73
CA ASN A 24 1.62 -14.40 -1.98
C ASN A 24 2.03 -13.41 -3.08
N ALA A 25 3.16 -12.75 -2.89
CA ALA A 25 3.82 -11.93 -3.89
C ALA A 25 5.30 -12.33 -3.96
N ILE A 26 5.85 -12.48 -5.16
CA ILE A 26 7.28 -12.68 -5.38
C ILE A 26 7.77 -11.72 -6.46
N GLU A 27 8.89 -11.07 -6.20
CA GLU A 27 9.58 -10.18 -7.12
C GLU A 27 10.94 -10.77 -7.42
N TYR A 28 11.29 -10.81 -8.70
CA TYR A 28 12.61 -11.19 -9.18
C TYR A 28 13.32 -9.95 -9.68
N ASP A 29 14.51 -9.70 -9.14
CA ASP A 29 15.36 -8.56 -9.49
C ASP A 29 16.39 -8.91 -10.58
N ASN A 30 16.38 -10.14 -11.09
CA ASN A 30 17.17 -10.56 -12.24
C ASN A 30 16.44 -11.57 -13.15
N GLU A 31 16.92 -11.69 -14.40
CA GLU A 31 16.33 -12.57 -15.41
C GLU A 31 16.42 -14.06 -15.03
N THR A 32 17.49 -14.45 -14.34
CA THR A 32 17.73 -15.82 -13.87
C THR A 32 16.91 -16.19 -12.65
N LYS A 33 16.18 -15.24 -12.05
CA LYS A 33 15.28 -15.43 -10.90
C LYS A 33 15.97 -15.95 -9.63
N THR A 34 17.28 -15.75 -9.53
CA THR A 34 18.05 -16.16 -8.35
C THR A 34 18.04 -15.09 -7.26
N VAL A 35 17.82 -13.82 -7.63
CA VAL A 35 17.63 -12.72 -6.67
C VAL A 35 16.14 -12.43 -6.58
N TRP A 36 15.57 -12.63 -5.40
CA TRP A 36 14.14 -12.47 -5.18
C TRP A 36 13.78 -11.93 -3.81
N LYS A 37 12.63 -11.28 -3.76
CA LYS A 37 11.92 -10.87 -2.55
C LYS A 37 10.55 -11.55 -2.55
N LYS A 38 10.07 -11.94 -1.38
CA LYS A 38 8.78 -12.64 -1.25
C LYS A 38 8.00 -12.10 -0.06
N LYS A 39 6.70 -11.93 -0.25
CA LYS A 39 5.74 -11.64 0.82
C LYS A 39 4.62 -12.68 0.82
N LYS A 40 4.27 -13.18 1.99
CA LYS A 40 3.05 -13.96 2.23
C LYS A 40 2.12 -13.16 3.10
N TYR A 41 0.82 -13.28 2.85
CA TYR A 41 -0.21 -12.51 3.52
C TYR A 41 -1.24 -13.45 4.15
N ALA A 42 -1.53 -13.25 5.42
CA ALA A 42 -2.55 -13.99 6.16
C ALA A 42 -3.71 -13.05 6.53
N TYR A 43 -4.93 -13.57 6.49
CA TYR A 43 -6.15 -12.80 6.69
C TYR A 43 -7.08 -13.45 7.70
N ASN A 44 -7.90 -12.63 8.35
CA ASN A 44 -9.12 -13.02 9.02
C ASN A 44 -10.30 -12.37 8.28
N GLY A 45 -10.97 -13.14 7.42
CA GLY A 45 -11.89 -12.60 6.43
C GLY A 45 -11.21 -11.56 5.52
N ASN A 46 -11.71 -10.33 5.52
CA ASN A 46 -11.16 -9.24 4.72
C ASN A 46 -10.00 -8.48 5.39
N GLN A 47 -9.66 -8.80 6.64
CA GLN A 47 -8.65 -8.07 7.41
C GLN A 47 -7.30 -8.78 7.33
N LEU A 48 -6.29 -8.08 6.83
CA LEU A 48 -4.93 -8.61 6.82
C LEU A 48 -4.39 -8.67 8.26
N THR A 49 -4.02 -9.85 8.73
CA THR A 49 -3.50 -10.05 10.09
C THR A 49 -1.98 -10.10 10.14
N GLN A 50 -1.33 -10.62 9.09
CA GLN A 50 0.11 -10.77 9.05
C GLN A 50 0.68 -10.69 7.63
N THR A 51 1.86 -10.09 7.51
CA THR A 51 2.73 -10.18 6.33
C THR A 51 4.04 -10.84 6.75
N THR A 52 4.44 -11.90 6.07
CA THR A 52 5.76 -12.51 6.22
C THR A 52 6.62 -12.14 5.02
N TYR A 53 7.73 -11.45 5.26
CA TYR A 53 8.74 -11.12 4.26
C TYR A 53 9.87 -12.15 4.30
N SER A 54 10.43 -12.47 3.12
CA SER A 54 11.69 -13.23 2.99
C SER A 54 12.42 -12.86 1.69
N ASN A 55 13.73 -13.10 1.60
CA ASN A 55 14.49 -12.89 0.36
C ASN A 55 15.51 -14.00 0.06
N SER A 56 16.10 -13.93 -1.14
CA SER A 56 17.12 -14.87 -1.62
C SER A 56 18.40 -14.92 -0.78
N GLN A 57 18.65 -13.92 0.07
CA GLN A 57 19.82 -13.81 0.95
C GLN A 57 19.56 -14.41 2.34
N GLY A 58 18.34 -14.91 2.59
CA GLY A 58 17.96 -15.54 3.86
C GLY A 58 17.39 -14.58 4.92
N ALA A 59 17.16 -13.30 4.59
CA ALA A 59 16.45 -12.40 5.49
C ALA A 59 14.98 -12.85 5.61
N SER A 60 14.40 -12.68 6.79
CA SER A 60 13.01 -13.02 7.07
C SER A 60 12.45 -12.15 8.20
N ASP A 61 11.27 -11.58 7.98
CA ASP A 61 10.60 -10.72 8.95
C ASP A 61 9.10 -11.00 8.97
N ASP A 62 8.49 -10.86 10.15
CA ASP A 62 7.05 -10.97 10.32
C ASP A 62 6.45 -9.65 10.82
N TYR A 63 5.44 -9.17 10.10
CA TYR A 63 4.71 -7.97 10.43
C TYR A 63 3.27 -8.30 10.76
N LYS A 64 2.79 -7.87 11.94
CA LYS A 64 1.42 -8.10 12.41
C LYS A 64 0.63 -6.81 12.36
N TYR A 65 -0.68 -6.92 12.14
CA TYR A 65 -1.58 -5.78 12.04
C TYR A 65 -2.78 -5.94 12.96
N ASN A 66 -3.15 -4.85 13.63
CA ASN A 66 -4.29 -4.81 14.54
C ASN A 66 -5.43 -4.00 13.94
N TRP A 67 -6.64 -4.48 14.15
CA TRP A 67 -7.85 -3.90 13.56
C TRP A 67 -8.85 -3.53 14.64
N LYS A 68 -9.62 -2.48 14.38
CA LYS A 68 -10.78 -2.09 15.18
C LYS A 68 -11.85 -1.51 14.28
N ASN A 69 -13.09 -1.99 14.43
CA ASN A 69 -14.26 -1.50 13.70
C ASN A 69 -14.10 -1.47 12.16
N GLY A 70 -13.35 -2.43 11.60
CA GLY A 70 -13.10 -2.52 10.16
C GLY A 70 -11.95 -1.65 9.63
N ASN A 71 -11.17 -1.04 10.51
CA ASN A 71 -9.98 -0.27 10.14
C ASN A 71 -8.72 -0.82 10.83
N MET A 72 -7.60 -0.87 10.11
CA MET A 72 -6.29 -1.20 10.67
C MET A 72 -5.81 -0.04 11.54
N ILE A 73 -5.62 -0.24 12.84
CA ILE A 73 -5.25 0.82 13.78
C ILE A 73 -3.75 0.85 14.09
N SER A 74 -3.05 -0.28 13.90
CA SER A 74 -1.60 -0.33 14.10
C SER A 74 -0.92 -1.50 13.40
N SER A 75 0.41 -1.42 13.31
CA SER A 75 1.29 -2.51 12.87
C SER A 75 2.40 -2.78 13.90
N SER A 76 3.04 -3.95 13.81
CA SER A 76 4.23 -4.28 14.62
C SER A 76 5.48 -3.47 14.24
N LEU A 77 5.43 -2.71 13.14
CA LEU A 77 6.45 -1.74 12.74
C LEU A 77 6.32 -0.40 13.50
N GLY A 78 5.30 -0.27 14.36
CA GLY A 78 5.04 0.94 15.13
C GLY A 78 4.10 1.93 14.43
N ASP A 79 3.49 1.56 13.30
CA ASP A 79 2.50 2.41 12.65
C ASP A 79 1.29 2.60 13.57
N LYS A 80 0.80 3.84 13.65
CA LYS A 80 -0.44 4.21 14.34
C LYS A 80 -1.34 4.97 13.38
N LEU A 81 -2.55 4.46 13.18
CA LEU A 81 -3.46 4.97 12.15
C LEU A 81 -4.75 5.47 12.78
N THR A 82 -5.23 6.62 12.29
CA THR A 82 -6.54 7.17 12.65
C THR A 82 -7.35 7.46 11.41
N TYR A 83 -8.68 7.54 11.56
CA TYR A 83 -9.61 7.57 10.45
C TYR A 83 -10.71 8.60 10.66
N TYR A 84 -11.22 9.14 9.56
CA TYR A 84 -12.47 9.87 9.56
C TYR A 84 -13.61 8.92 9.94
N THR A 85 -14.43 9.29 10.93
CA THR A 85 -15.51 8.41 11.40
C THR A 85 -16.75 8.47 10.50
N ASP A 86 -16.90 9.54 9.74
CA ASP A 86 -18.06 9.88 8.90
C ASP A 86 -17.80 9.68 7.40
N LYS A 87 -16.58 9.25 7.01
CA LYS A 87 -16.21 9.08 5.59
C LYS A 87 -15.74 7.67 5.32
N SER A 88 -16.48 6.96 4.48
CA SER A 88 -16.09 5.65 3.96
C SER A 88 -14.90 5.75 3.01
N ILE A 89 -14.10 4.70 2.93
CA ILE A 89 -13.06 4.57 1.92
C ILE A 89 -13.66 4.72 0.52
N MET A 90 -12.92 5.33 -0.41
CA MET A 90 -13.34 5.50 -1.80
C MET A 90 -12.11 5.55 -2.72
N PRO A 91 -12.28 5.40 -4.05
CA PRO A 91 -11.17 5.48 -5.00
C PRO A 91 -10.38 6.77 -4.86
N GLY A 92 -9.06 6.67 -4.95
CA GLY A 92 -8.16 7.81 -4.85
C GLY A 92 -7.87 8.25 -3.41
N ASP A 93 -8.12 7.41 -2.40
CA ASP A 93 -7.73 7.69 -1.02
C ASP A 93 -6.20 7.63 -0.78
N ALA A 94 -5.75 7.98 0.43
CA ALA A 94 -4.33 7.97 0.76
C ALA A 94 -3.69 6.57 0.68
N PHE A 95 -4.45 5.50 0.96
CA PHE A 95 -3.96 4.14 0.75
C PHE A 95 -3.79 3.82 -0.74
N THR A 96 -4.66 4.35 -1.60
CA THR A 96 -4.53 4.28 -3.06
C THR A 96 -3.27 5.02 -3.52
N LEU A 97 -2.96 6.19 -2.96
CA LEU A 97 -1.74 6.93 -3.28
C LEU A 97 -0.46 6.20 -2.89
N SER A 98 -0.45 5.54 -1.72
CA SER A 98 0.72 4.79 -1.26
C SER A 98 1.17 3.68 -2.23
N ILE A 99 0.27 3.19 -3.10
CA ILE A 99 0.59 2.22 -4.15
C ILE A 99 1.54 2.80 -5.21
N PHE A 100 1.52 4.13 -5.40
CA PHE A 100 2.27 4.84 -6.43
C PHE A 100 3.49 5.60 -5.90
N MET A 101 3.65 5.67 -4.58
CA MET A 101 4.67 6.51 -3.94
C MET A 101 5.93 5.77 -3.51
N ASP A 102 5.94 4.44 -3.58
CA ASP A 102 7.08 3.63 -3.16
C ASP A 102 7.81 3.07 -4.40
N ASP A 103 8.94 3.70 -4.73
CA ASP A 103 9.82 3.35 -5.86
C ASP A 103 10.59 2.01 -5.67
N GLU A 104 10.40 1.31 -4.54
CA GLU A 104 11.24 0.17 -4.14
C GLU A 104 10.56 -1.22 -4.29
N GLY A 105 9.66 -1.37 -5.26
CA GLY A 105 9.07 -2.66 -5.60
C GLY A 105 8.22 -3.28 -4.49
N ILE A 106 8.01 -4.60 -4.51
CA ILE A 106 7.12 -5.27 -3.54
C ILE A 106 7.58 -5.12 -2.09
N ALA A 107 8.86 -4.76 -1.86
CA ALA A 107 9.44 -4.55 -0.53
C ALA A 107 8.75 -3.40 0.20
N ASN A 108 8.46 -2.29 -0.50
CA ASN A 108 7.72 -1.16 0.02
C ASN A 108 6.29 -1.06 -0.47
N VAL A 109 5.80 -2.00 -1.29
CA VAL A 109 4.37 -2.35 -1.25
C VAL A 109 4.11 -2.93 0.14
N ARG A 110 3.99 -2.02 1.13
CA ARG A 110 3.24 -2.22 2.34
C ARG A 110 1.94 -2.85 1.87
N ALA A 111 1.41 -3.71 2.70
CA ALA A 111 0.18 -4.46 2.53
C ALA A 111 -1.08 -3.69 2.03
N LEU A 112 -0.98 -2.48 1.51
CA LEU A 112 -2.03 -1.51 1.26
C LEU A 112 -2.91 -1.85 0.06
N ARG A 113 -2.48 -2.74 -0.86
CA ARG A 113 -3.42 -3.41 -1.80
C ARG A 113 -4.28 -4.49 -1.12
N ALA A 114 -3.80 -5.04 -0.01
CA ALA A 114 -4.47 -6.08 0.78
C ALA A 114 -5.32 -5.50 1.92
N VAL A 115 -4.99 -4.31 2.41
CA VAL A 115 -5.70 -3.64 3.51
C VAL A 115 -6.94 -2.94 2.94
N LYS A 116 -8.11 -3.53 3.19
CA LYS A 116 -9.42 -2.95 2.85
C LYS A 116 -10.02 -2.26 4.08
N ASN A 117 -9.57 -1.04 4.38
CA ASN A 117 -10.13 -0.26 5.50
C ASN A 117 -11.56 0.19 5.22
N LYS A 118 -12.36 0.35 6.26
CA LYS A 118 -13.74 0.85 6.17
C LYS A 118 -13.80 2.35 5.87
N ASN A 119 -12.88 3.13 6.42
CA ASN A 119 -12.92 4.59 6.44
C ASN A 119 -11.71 5.22 5.78
N LEU A 120 -11.82 6.51 5.40
CA LEU A 120 -10.68 7.30 4.92
C LEU A 120 -9.65 7.50 6.03
N LEU A 121 -8.38 7.34 5.67
CA LEU A 121 -7.24 7.59 6.56
C LEU A 121 -7.17 9.07 6.92
N ALA A 122 -7.19 9.39 8.21
CA ALA A 122 -6.97 10.75 8.71
C ALA A 122 -5.51 10.99 9.09
N SER A 123 -4.83 10.00 9.66
CA SER A 123 -3.39 10.10 9.92
C SER A 123 -2.69 8.75 9.97
N ILE A 124 -1.40 8.75 9.66
CA ILE A 124 -0.46 7.67 9.98
C ILE A 124 0.76 8.29 10.67
N ASN A 125 1.04 7.84 11.89
CA ASN A 125 2.13 8.38 12.71
C ASN A 125 2.03 9.91 12.82
N ASN A 126 3.00 10.63 12.26
CA ASN A 126 3.07 12.10 12.32
C ASN A 126 2.59 12.79 11.03
N VAL A 127 1.95 12.03 10.12
CA VAL A 127 1.44 12.52 8.85
C VAL A 127 -0.09 12.55 8.91
N GLU A 128 -0.66 13.73 8.78
CA GLU A 128 -2.10 13.94 8.65
C GLU A 128 -2.48 14.04 7.17
N TYR A 129 -3.68 13.57 6.83
CA TYR A 129 -4.24 13.60 5.48
C TYR A 129 -5.54 14.39 5.49
N SER A 130 -5.68 15.29 4.52
CA SER A 130 -6.94 15.98 4.24
C SER A 130 -7.32 15.81 2.78
N TYR A 131 -8.63 15.81 2.53
CA TYR A 131 -9.20 15.47 1.24
C TYR A 131 -10.13 16.58 0.76
N THR A 132 -10.08 16.89 -0.53
CA THR A 132 -11.13 17.65 -1.21
C THR A 132 -11.89 16.75 -2.16
N PHE A 133 -13.17 17.05 -2.38
CA PHE A 133 -14.05 16.24 -3.20
C PHE A 133 -14.63 17.07 -4.35
N ASP A 134 -14.91 16.43 -5.48
CA ASP A 134 -15.72 17.04 -6.54
C ASP A 134 -17.22 17.00 -6.19
N THR A 135 -18.04 17.57 -7.08
CA THR A 135 -19.50 17.59 -6.95
C THR A 135 -20.16 16.20 -6.97
N LYS A 136 -19.42 15.16 -7.36
CA LYS A 136 -19.85 13.75 -7.35
C LYS A 136 -19.35 13.00 -6.10
N GLY A 137 -18.68 13.69 -5.18
CA GLY A 137 -18.12 13.10 -3.97
C GLY A 137 -16.82 12.31 -4.18
N ARG A 138 -16.14 12.44 -5.32
CA ARG A 138 -14.86 11.77 -5.59
C ARG A 138 -13.70 12.63 -5.10
N ILE A 139 -12.66 12.00 -4.55
CA ILE A 139 -11.47 12.71 -4.09
C ILE A 139 -10.75 13.38 -5.26
N THR A 140 -10.54 14.68 -5.22
CA THR A 140 -9.80 15.46 -6.24
C THR A 140 -8.44 15.94 -5.74
N THR A 141 -8.28 16.16 -4.44
CA THR A 141 -7.00 16.52 -3.84
C THR A 141 -6.78 15.73 -2.57
N ILE A 142 -5.53 15.30 -2.36
CA ILE A 142 -5.02 14.86 -1.06
C ILE A 142 -3.91 15.81 -0.65
N LYS A 143 -3.98 16.35 0.57
CA LYS A 143 -2.89 17.13 1.17
C LYS A 143 -2.37 16.40 2.40
N THR A 144 -1.05 16.36 2.54
CA THR A 144 -0.42 15.89 3.76
C THR A 144 0.08 17.04 4.62
N THR A 145 0.09 16.86 5.93
CA THR A 145 0.72 17.75 6.90
C THR A 145 1.67 16.91 7.76
N LEU A 146 2.92 17.32 7.91
CA LEU A 146 3.92 16.65 8.74
C LEU A 146 4.25 17.52 9.95
N ALA A 147 3.92 17.08 11.16
CA ALA A 147 4.25 17.80 12.40
C ALA A 147 3.93 19.31 12.33
N ASN A 148 2.70 19.64 11.91
CA ASN A 148 2.20 21.01 11.71
C ASN A 148 2.90 21.82 10.59
N LYS A 149 3.64 21.16 9.69
CA LYS A 149 4.21 21.77 8.48
C LYS A 149 3.47 21.27 7.24
N PRO A 150 3.23 22.14 6.25
CA PRO A 150 2.68 21.71 4.97
C PRO A 150 3.52 20.58 4.37
N GLY A 151 2.86 19.49 3.99
CA GLY A 151 3.45 18.38 3.25
C GLY A 151 3.15 18.50 1.76
N ALA A 152 2.98 17.35 1.12
CA ALA A 152 2.73 17.25 -0.31
C ALA A 152 1.24 17.50 -0.63
N THR A 153 0.98 17.91 -1.87
CA THR A 153 -0.36 18.02 -2.44
C THR A 153 -0.43 17.15 -3.70
N TYR A 154 -1.38 16.22 -3.72
CA TYR A 154 -1.65 15.34 -4.84
C TYR A 154 -2.96 15.74 -5.49
N GLN A 155 -2.92 16.00 -6.79
CA GLN A 155 -4.09 16.27 -7.59
C GLN A 155 -4.50 14.99 -8.33
N ILE A 156 -5.76 14.61 -8.21
CA ILE A 156 -6.31 13.39 -8.81
C ILE A 156 -7.29 13.80 -9.90
N THR A 157 -7.00 13.34 -11.12
CA THR A 157 -7.89 13.50 -12.27
C THR A 157 -8.45 12.14 -12.67
N TYR A 158 -9.76 12.09 -12.94
CA TYR A 158 -10.43 10.88 -13.39
C TYR A 158 -10.69 10.99 -14.89
N GLY A 159 -10.05 10.14 -15.68
CA GLY A 159 -10.38 9.92 -17.08
C GLY A 159 -11.41 8.79 -17.22
N CYS A 160 -12.36 8.95 -18.13
CA CYS A 160 -13.10 7.80 -18.67
C CYS A 160 -12.31 7.29 -19.88
N ASN A 161 -12.00 5.99 -19.90
CA ASN A 161 -11.69 5.28 -21.12
C ASN A 161 -12.94 4.51 -21.55
#